data_AF-A0A7X3MLI9-F1
#
_entry.id   AF-A0A7X3MLI9-F1
#
_cell.length_a   1.000
_cell.length_b   1.000
_cell.length_c   1.000
_cell.angle_alpha   90.00
_cell.angle_beta   90.00
_cell.angle_gamma   90.00
#
_symmetry.space_group_name_H-M   'P 1'
#
loop_
_entity.id
_entity.type
_entity.pdbx_description
1 polymer ?
#
loop_
_entity_poly.entity_id
_entity_poly.type
_entity_poly.pdbx_seq_one_letter_code
_entity_poly.pdbx_strand_id
1 'polypeptide(L)'
;MEKDILEQLYRIHTKAVYLYLYTLCHNHDLAEDLMQETFLRALCSLEIARSELLPWLLTVARNLYLDTWRREKRLEKEIERRKMETVTGEGILEMMIQKERNQNLYQAIQKLKDIEREAVVLYYFAGISQEEIGSILNLSYGNTRVILYRAKKNLKKLLEGEEMMRE
;
A
#
# COMPACT_ATOMS: atom_id res chain seq x y z
N MET A 1 10.54 23.18 -18.30
CA MET A 1 10.05 23.74 -17.02
C MET A 1 8.93 22.92 -16.41
N GLU A 2 7.73 22.83 -17.00
CA GLU A 2 6.65 21.95 -16.45
C GLU A 2 7.01 20.46 -16.51
N LYS A 3 7.66 20.04 -17.61
CA LYS A 3 8.11 18.65 -17.82
C LYS A 3 9.16 18.19 -16.79
N ASP A 4 10.05 19.10 -16.38
CA ASP A 4 11.13 18.81 -15.41
C ASP A 4 10.59 18.66 -13.98
N ILE A 5 9.56 19.45 -13.63
CA ILE A 5 8.89 19.33 -12.33
C ILE A 5 8.14 18.00 -12.24
N LEU A 6 7.44 17.61 -13.30
CA LEU A 6 6.75 16.33 -13.36
C LEU A 6 7.70 15.14 -13.29
N GLU A 7 8.83 15.20 -14.00
CA GLU A 7 9.86 14.15 -13.91
C GLU A 7 10.45 14.04 -12.49
N GLN A 8 10.69 15.17 -11.83
CA GLN A 8 11.12 15.17 -10.43
C GLN A 8 10.07 14.56 -9.50
N LEU A 9 8.81 14.96 -9.62
CA LEU A 9 7.72 14.44 -8.80
C LEU A 9 7.51 12.94 -9.02
N TYR A 10 7.60 12.49 -10.27
CA TYR A 10 7.61 11.07 -10.59
C TYR A 10 8.75 10.37 -9.84
N ARG A 11 10.01 10.77 -10.06
CA ARG A 11 11.17 10.15 -9.41
C ARG A 11 11.07 10.10 -7.87
N ILE A 12 10.51 11.13 -7.26
CA ILE A 12 10.33 11.21 -5.79
C ILE A 12 9.26 10.23 -5.31
N HIS A 13 8.12 10.13 -6.00
CA HIS A 13 6.94 9.43 -5.48
C HIS A 13 6.74 8.01 -6.04
N THR A 14 7.34 7.67 -7.19
CA THR A 14 7.22 6.35 -7.84
C THR A 14 7.42 5.22 -6.86
N LYS A 15 8.48 5.28 -6.06
CA LYS A 15 8.83 4.22 -5.11
C LYS A 15 7.73 3.99 -4.06
N ALA A 16 7.18 5.06 -3.49
CA ALA A 16 6.16 4.98 -2.45
C ALA A 16 4.83 4.46 -3.01
N VAL A 17 4.42 4.97 -4.17
CA VAL A 17 3.17 4.55 -4.85
C VAL A 17 3.26 3.10 -5.28
N TYR A 18 4.37 2.70 -5.91
CA TYR A 18 4.62 1.31 -6.32
C TYR A 18 4.53 0.36 -5.14
N LEU A 19 5.24 0.67 -4.06
CA LEU A 19 5.24 -0.15 -2.86
C LEU A 19 3.85 -0.35 -2.30
N TYR A 20 3.13 0.75 -2.13
CA TYR A 20 1.80 0.70 -1.57
C TYR A 20 0.89 -0.18 -2.43
N LEU A 21 0.88 0.02 -3.76
CA LEU A 21 0.13 -0.83 -4.68
C LEU A 21 0.55 -2.29 -4.62
N TYR A 22 1.85 -2.57 -4.53
CA TYR A 22 2.35 -3.93 -4.38
C TYR A 22 1.88 -4.58 -3.08
N THR A 23 1.81 -3.84 -1.97
CA THR A 23 1.26 -4.35 -0.69
C THR A 23 -0.23 -4.68 -0.74
N LEU A 24 -0.95 -4.13 -1.72
CA LEU A 24 -2.35 -4.40 -1.97
C LEU A 24 -2.50 -5.62 -2.88
N CYS A 25 -1.90 -5.59 -4.07
CA CYS A 25 -2.14 -6.58 -5.11
C CYS A 25 -1.21 -7.79 -5.11
N HIS A 26 -0.05 -7.72 -4.46
CA HIS A 26 0.96 -8.79 -4.43
C HIS A 26 1.32 -9.30 -5.84
N ASN A 27 1.32 -8.41 -6.83
CA ASN A 27 1.63 -8.71 -8.22
C ASN A 27 2.44 -7.56 -8.81
N HIS A 28 3.60 -7.86 -9.38
CA HIS A 28 4.51 -6.86 -9.91
C HIS A 28 3.92 -6.11 -11.10
N ASP A 29 3.37 -6.86 -12.05
CA ASP A 29 2.82 -6.32 -13.29
C ASP A 29 1.62 -5.43 -12.96
N LEU A 30 0.71 -5.92 -12.11
CA LEU A 30 -0.47 -5.15 -11.71
C LEU A 30 -0.10 -3.91 -10.89
N ALA A 31 0.88 -4.01 -9.98
CA ALA A 31 1.35 -2.84 -9.23
C ALA A 31 1.96 -1.79 -10.15
N GLU A 32 2.73 -2.21 -11.15
CA GLU A 32 3.35 -1.31 -12.12
C GLU A 32 2.31 -0.62 -13.01
N ASP A 33 1.35 -1.38 -13.55
CA ASP A 33 0.26 -0.84 -14.37
C ASP A 33 -0.58 0.20 -13.61
N LEU A 34 -1.00 -0.14 -12.38
CA LEU A 34 -1.79 0.76 -11.54
C LEU A 34 -1.00 2.01 -11.14
N MET A 35 0.32 1.89 -10.93
CA MET A 35 1.19 3.02 -10.65
C MET A 35 1.28 3.93 -11.89
N GLN A 36 1.54 3.38 -13.07
CA GLN A 36 1.62 4.17 -14.31
C GLN A 36 0.32 4.94 -14.56
N GLU A 37 -0.84 4.28 -14.42
CA GLU A 37 -2.16 4.91 -14.53
C GLU A 37 -2.37 6.01 -13.48
N THR A 38 -1.89 5.81 -12.24
CA THR A 38 -1.95 6.83 -11.17
C THR A 38 -1.21 8.10 -11.58
N PHE A 39 0.02 7.97 -12.10
CA PHE A 39 0.80 9.14 -12.55
C PHE A 39 0.24 9.75 -13.83
N LEU A 40 -0.37 8.96 -14.72
CA LEU A 40 -1.08 9.49 -15.90
C LEU A 40 -2.26 10.36 -15.48
N ARG A 41 -3.04 9.95 -14.48
CA ARG A 41 -4.12 10.78 -13.92
C ARG A 41 -3.60 12.05 -13.28
N ALA A 42 -2.47 11.97 -12.57
CA ALA A 42 -1.81 13.15 -11.99
C ALA A 42 -1.40 14.17 -13.07
N LEU A 43 -0.84 13.67 -14.18
CA LEU A 43 -0.46 14.49 -15.34
C LEU A 43 -1.67 15.23 -15.94
N CYS A 44 -2.84 14.58 -15.96
CA CYS A 44 -4.07 15.18 -16.48
C CYS A 44 -4.75 16.16 -15.49
N SER A 45 -4.43 16.11 -14.20
CA SER A 45 -5.09 16.91 -13.14
C SER A 45 -4.18 17.97 -12.51
N LEU A 46 -3.32 18.61 -13.31
CA LEU A 46 -2.19 19.50 -12.99
C LEU A 46 -2.39 20.67 -11.99
N GLU A 47 -3.52 20.76 -11.28
CA GLU A 47 -3.83 21.79 -10.27
C GLU A 47 -3.42 21.42 -8.83
N ILE A 48 -2.78 20.27 -8.59
CA ILE A 48 -2.47 19.79 -7.23
C ILE A 48 -1.22 20.48 -6.67
N ALA A 49 -1.35 21.09 -5.48
CA ALA A 49 -0.24 21.67 -4.74
C ALA A 49 0.80 20.61 -4.35
N ARG A 50 2.10 20.96 -4.43
CA ARG A 50 3.22 20.03 -4.21
C ARG A 50 3.18 19.29 -2.87
N SER A 51 2.62 19.89 -1.81
CA SER A 51 2.53 19.29 -0.47
C SER A 51 1.46 18.20 -0.34
N GLU A 52 0.43 18.21 -1.18
CA GLU A 52 -0.70 17.26 -1.12
C GLU A 52 -0.59 16.16 -2.17
N LEU A 53 0.47 16.18 -2.99
CA LEU A 53 0.59 15.30 -4.14
C LEU A 53 0.72 13.83 -3.74
N LEU A 54 1.57 13.48 -2.77
CA LEU A 54 1.75 12.08 -2.37
C LEU A 54 0.47 11.47 -1.75
N PRO A 55 -0.19 12.11 -0.76
CA PRO A 55 -1.49 11.64 -0.26
C PRO A 55 -2.54 11.47 -1.36
N TRP A 56 -2.58 12.40 -2.32
CA TRP A 56 -3.48 12.31 -3.46
C TRP A 56 -3.15 11.12 -4.36
N LEU A 57 -1.87 10.93 -4.71
CA LEU A 57 -1.40 9.79 -5.52
C LEU A 57 -1.77 8.46 -4.85
N LEU A 58 -1.55 8.35 -3.54
CA LEU A 58 -1.89 7.14 -2.78
C LEU A 58 -3.41 6.90 -2.74
N THR A 59 -4.21 7.97 -2.66
CA THR A 59 -5.68 7.88 -2.75
C THR A 59 -6.12 7.36 -4.13
N VAL A 60 -5.58 7.92 -5.20
CA VAL A 60 -5.89 7.51 -6.58
C VAL A 60 -5.46 6.07 -6.82
N ALA A 61 -4.24 5.72 -6.42
CA ALA A 61 -3.70 4.36 -6.52
C ALA A 61 -4.60 3.35 -5.80
N ARG A 62 -5.02 3.66 -4.57
CA ARG A 62 -5.93 2.80 -3.80
C ARG A 62 -7.27 2.62 -4.51
N ASN A 63 -7.86 3.70 -5.04
CA ASN A 63 -9.13 3.63 -5.73
C ASN A 63 -9.04 2.79 -7.00
N LEU A 64 -7.99 2.97 -7.79
CA LEU A 64 -7.69 2.16 -8.97
C LEU A 64 -7.57 0.67 -8.63
N TYR A 65 -6.85 0.35 -7.56
CA TYR A 65 -6.76 -1.02 -7.06
C TYR A 65 -8.13 -1.57 -6.65
N LEU A 66 -8.90 -0.84 -5.84
CA LEU A 66 -10.22 -1.29 -5.38
C LEU A 66 -11.19 -1.51 -6.54
N ASP A 67 -11.14 -0.66 -7.58
CA ASP A 67 -11.98 -0.81 -8.76
C ASP A 67 -11.56 -2.03 -9.60
N THR A 68 -10.25 -2.27 -9.74
CA THR A 68 -9.72 -3.46 -10.40
C THR A 68 -10.12 -4.72 -9.65
N TRP A 69 -9.90 -4.76 -8.33
CA TRP A 69 -10.29 -5.89 -7.47
C TRP A 69 -11.81 -6.13 -7.49
N ARG A 70 -12.64 -5.09 -7.48
CA ARG A 70 -14.11 -5.24 -7.61
C ARG A 70 -14.50 -5.82 -8.96
N ARG A 71 -13.81 -5.43 -10.04
CA ARG A 71 -14.04 -5.96 -11.39
C ARG A 71 -13.63 -7.42 -11.48
N GLU A 72 -12.45 -7.76 -10.99
CA GLU A 72 -11.95 -9.14 -10.91
C GLU A 72 -12.88 -9.99 -10.06
N LYS A 73 -13.29 -9.55 -8.87
CA LYS A 73 -14.24 -10.29 -8.02
C LYS A 73 -15.61 -10.49 -8.68
N ARG A 74 -16.06 -9.56 -9.53
CA ARG A 74 -17.30 -9.74 -10.32
C ARG A 74 -17.10 -10.83 -11.39
N LEU A 75 -15.98 -10.79 -12.09
CA LEU A 75 -15.60 -11.81 -13.09
C LEU A 75 -15.35 -13.17 -12.42
N GLU A 76 -14.70 -13.21 -11.27
CA GLU A 76 -14.49 -14.39 -10.45
C GLU A 76 -15.81 -14.95 -9.95
N LYS A 77 -16.79 -14.15 -9.51
CA LYS A 77 -18.13 -14.69 -9.20
C LYS A 77 -18.81 -15.32 -10.43
N GLU A 78 -18.47 -14.86 -11.63
CA GLU A 78 -18.93 -15.43 -12.90
C GLU A 78 -18.15 -16.71 -13.27
N ILE A 79 -16.87 -16.78 -12.86
CA ILE A 79 -15.92 -17.87 -13.12
C ILE A 79 -15.91 -18.93 -12.00
N GLU A 80 -16.27 -18.63 -10.75
CA GLU A 80 -16.29 -19.47 -9.52
C GLU A 80 -17.23 -20.68 -9.64
N ARG A 81 -17.96 -20.78 -10.76
CA ARG A 81 -18.43 -22.06 -11.31
C ARG A 81 -17.28 -23.04 -11.64
N ARG A 82 -16.01 -22.61 -11.61
CA ARG A 82 -14.77 -23.34 -11.89
C ARG A 82 -13.58 -22.66 -11.14
N LYS A 83 -13.36 -23.13 -9.90
CA LYS A 83 -12.17 -23.07 -8.99
C LYS A 83 -11.04 -22.03 -9.20
N MET A 84 -10.61 -21.44 -8.08
CA MET A 84 -9.51 -20.47 -7.91
C MET A 84 -8.18 -21.08 -7.41
N GLU A 85 -7.07 -20.41 -7.75
CA GLU A 85 -5.80 -20.44 -7.01
C GLU A 85 -5.25 -19.00 -6.90
N THR A 86 -4.73 -18.64 -5.72
CA THR A 86 -4.16 -17.32 -5.39
C THR A 86 -2.64 -17.36 -5.51
N VAL A 87 -2.04 -16.35 -6.15
CA VAL A 87 -0.58 -16.18 -6.26
C VAL A 87 -0.11 -15.13 -5.26
N THR A 88 0.86 -15.47 -4.41
CA THR A 88 1.52 -14.56 -3.46
C THR A 88 2.78 -13.95 -4.07
N GLY A 89 2.76 -12.66 -4.37
CA GLY A 89 3.97 -11.88 -4.69
C GLY A 89 4.71 -11.50 -3.42
N GLU A 90 5.75 -12.26 -3.08
CA GLU A 90 6.52 -12.07 -1.85
C GLU A 90 7.78 -11.19 -2.02
N GLY A 91 8.18 -10.81 -3.25
CA GLY A 91 9.55 -10.35 -3.53
C GLY A 91 9.91 -8.87 -3.27
N ILE A 92 9.05 -7.89 -3.56
CA ILE A 92 9.49 -6.46 -3.50
C ILE A 92 9.22 -5.76 -2.16
N LEU A 93 8.11 -6.06 -1.47
CA LEU A 93 7.95 -5.57 -0.09
C LEU A 93 9.08 -6.12 0.80
N GLU A 94 9.48 -7.38 0.57
CA GLU A 94 10.67 -7.98 1.18
C GLU A 94 11.94 -7.17 0.87
N MET A 95 12.27 -6.89 -0.39
CA MET A 95 13.48 -6.12 -0.73
C MET A 95 13.55 -4.72 -0.09
N MET A 96 12.42 -4.07 0.13
CA MET A 96 12.38 -2.75 0.76
C MET A 96 12.48 -2.81 2.28
N ILE A 97 11.88 -3.81 2.91
CA ILE A 97 12.06 -4.09 4.35
C ILE A 97 13.46 -4.65 4.63
N GLN A 98 14.06 -5.36 3.67
CA GLN A 98 15.43 -5.87 3.75
C GLN A 98 16.46 -4.74 3.83
N LYS A 99 16.21 -3.61 3.16
CA LYS A 99 17.00 -2.38 3.31
C LYS A 99 16.96 -1.81 4.74
N GLU A 100 15.98 -2.21 5.54
CA GLU A 100 15.77 -1.80 6.93
C GLU A 100 15.99 -2.93 7.96
N ARG A 101 16.57 -4.06 7.53
CA ARG A 101 17.24 -5.08 8.38
C ARG A 101 16.36 -6.15 9.06
N ASN A 102 15.08 -6.37 8.70
CA ASN A 102 14.27 -7.35 9.45
C ASN A 102 13.22 -8.14 8.62
N GLN A 103 13.60 -9.30 8.06
CA GLN A 103 12.64 -10.23 7.41
C GLN A 103 11.48 -10.64 8.33
N ASN A 104 11.74 -10.78 9.63
CA ASN A 104 10.70 -11.07 10.63
C ASN A 104 9.62 -9.97 10.67
N LEU A 105 10.01 -8.70 10.51
CA LEU A 105 9.07 -7.58 10.47
C LEU A 105 8.17 -7.66 9.23
N TYR A 106 8.73 -8.02 8.07
CA TYR A 106 7.96 -8.22 6.86
C TYR A 106 6.90 -9.31 7.03
N GLN A 107 7.32 -10.47 7.53
CA GLN A 107 6.41 -11.59 7.78
C GLN A 107 5.33 -11.23 8.82
N ALA A 108 5.69 -10.46 9.87
CA ALA A 108 4.73 -9.97 10.84
C ALA A 108 3.72 -8.97 10.22
N ILE A 109 4.16 -8.07 9.33
CA ILE A 109 3.28 -7.14 8.62
C ILE A 109 2.32 -7.88 7.70
N GLN A 110 2.78 -8.93 7.01
CA GLN A 110 1.92 -9.75 6.15
C GLN A 110 0.80 -10.44 6.94
N LYS A 111 1.06 -10.83 8.19
CA LYS A 111 0.09 -11.45 9.11
C LYS A 111 -0.95 -10.46 9.69
N LEU A 112 -0.79 -9.16 9.48
CA LEU A 112 -1.79 -8.18 9.90
C LEU A 112 -3.06 -8.28 9.06
N LYS A 113 -4.18 -7.80 9.62
CA LYS A 113 -5.40 -7.58 8.85
C LYS A 113 -5.15 -6.53 7.76
N ASP A 114 -5.83 -6.64 6.62
CA ASP A 114 -5.62 -5.75 5.47
C ASP A 114 -5.58 -4.27 5.84
N ILE A 115 -6.57 -3.78 6.60
CA ILE A 115 -6.64 -2.38 7.00
C ILE A 115 -5.52 -1.96 7.97
N GLU A 116 -5.04 -2.88 8.81
CA GLU A 116 -3.91 -2.65 9.71
C GLU A 116 -2.60 -2.61 8.93
N ARG A 117 -2.44 -3.51 7.95
CA ARG A 117 -1.30 -3.56 7.02
C ARG A 117 -1.22 -2.28 6.19
N GLU A 118 -2.33 -1.87 5.56
CA GLU A 118 -2.41 -0.62 4.79
C GLU A 118 -2.01 0.60 5.65
N ALA A 119 -2.57 0.72 6.85
CA ALA A 119 -2.24 1.83 7.75
C ALA A 119 -0.76 1.86 8.16
N VAL A 120 -0.16 0.69 8.43
CA VAL A 120 1.28 0.56 8.74
C VAL A 120 2.14 0.98 7.55
N VAL A 121 1.81 0.50 6.35
CA VAL A 121 2.55 0.84 5.12
C VAL A 121 2.49 2.34 4.86
N LEU A 122 1.29 2.93 4.91
CA LEU A 122 1.10 4.37 4.69
C LEU A 122 1.85 5.22 5.73
N TYR A 123 1.79 4.85 7.01
CA TYR A 123 2.39 5.64 8.07
C TYR A 123 3.93 5.51 8.11
N TYR A 124 4.44 4.29 8.19
CA TYR A 124 5.86 4.06 8.45
C TYR A 124 6.72 4.06 7.18
N PHE A 125 6.16 3.67 6.03
CA PHE A 125 6.93 3.53 4.79
C PHE A 125 6.67 4.66 3.79
N ALA A 126 5.45 5.20 3.75
CA ALA A 126 5.10 6.33 2.90
C ALA A 126 5.11 7.69 3.62
N GLY A 127 5.29 7.71 4.95
CA GLY A 127 5.43 8.94 5.75
C GLY A 127 4.16 9.78 5.84
N ILE A 128 2.99 9.17 5.64
CA ILE A 128 1.69 9.87 5.60
C ILE A 128 1.19 10.15 7.00
N SER A 129 0.61 11.34 7.22
CA SER A 129 0.03 11.71 8.52
C SER A 129 -1.21 10.88 8.86
N GLN A 130 -1.57 10.84 10.14
CA GLN A 130 -2.73 10.05 10.59
C GLN A 130 -4.06 10.63 10.07
N GLU A 131 -4.11 11.94 9.89
CA GLU A 131 -5.21 12.68 9.27
C GLU A 131 -5.37 12.25 7.81
N GLU A 132 -4.30 12.30 7.02
CA GLU A 132 -4.31 11.91 5.60
C GLU A 132 -4.57 10.41 5.39
N ILE A 133 -4.05 9.54 6.27
CA ILE A 133 -4.38 8.11 6.26
C ILE A 133 -5.90 7.92 6.44
N GLY A 134 -6.52 8.70 7.33
CA GLY A 134 -7.97 8.70 7.48
C GLY A 134 -8.68 8.99 6.17
N SER A 135 -8.25 10.02 5.44
CA SER A 135 -8.81 10.35 4.12
C SER A 135 -8.58 9.25 3.08
N ILE A 136 -7.36 8.71 2.98
CA ILE A 136 -7.01 7.65 2.00
C ILE A 136 -7.82 6.37 2.26
N LEU A 137 -7.93 5.96 3.53
CA LEU A 137 -8.61 4.72 3.92
C LEU A 137 -10.11 4.88 4.13
N ASN A 138 -10.64 6.10 4.01
CA ASN A 138 -12.03 6.46 4.31
C ASN A 138 -12.44 6.13 5.76
N LEU A 139 -11.63 6.59 6.71
CA LEU A 139 -11.76 6.40 8.15
C LEU A 139 -11.76 7.74 8.88
N SER A 140 -12.39 7.80 10.06
CA SER A 140 -12.23 8.94 10.96
C SER A 140 -10.83 8.96 11.55
N TYR A 141 -10.32 10.15 11.90
CA TYR A 141 -9.04 10.30 12.60
C TYR A 141 -8.93 9.42 13.85
N GLY A 142 -10.01 9.34 14.64
CA GLY A 142 -10.08 8.47 15.81
C GLY A 142 -9.92 6.99 15.45
N ASN A 143 -10.57 6.53 14.37
CA ASN A 143 -10.44 5.16 13.89
C ASN A 143 -9.03 4.87 13.38
N THR A 144 -8.41 5.82 12.66
CA THR A 144 -7.02 5.68 12.18
C THR A 144 -6.05 5.46 13.35
N ARG A 145 -6.18 6.26 14.42
CA ARG A 145 -5.36 6.10 15.64
C ARG A 145 -5.55 4.74 16.29
N VAL A 146 -6.80 4.27 16.37
CA VAL A 146 -7.12 2.95 16.94
C VAL A 146 -6.53 1.83 16.09
N ILE A 147 -6.61 1.93 14.76
CA ILE A 147 -6.04 0.94 13.84
C ILE A 147 -4.53 0.91 13.93
N LEU A 148 -3.84 2.06 13.89
CA LEU A 148 -2.39 2.12 14.05
C LEU A 148 -1.92 1.58 15.40
N TYR A 149 -2.66 1.89 16.47
CA TYR A 149 -2.38 1.34 17.80
C TYR A 149 -2.53 -0.19 17.83
N ARG A 150 -3.62 -0.73 17.26
CA ARG A 150 -3.86 -2.17 17.16
C ARG A 150 -2.79 -2.86 16.32
N ALA A 151 -2.47 -2.30 15.16
CA ALA A 151 -1.43 -2.80 14.28
C ALA A 151 -0.07 -2.88 15.00
N LYS A 152 0.34 -1.81 15.70
CA LYS A 152 1.58 -1.80 16.50
C LYS A 152 1.56 -2.86 17.61
N LYS A 153 0.44 -3.02 18.31
CA LYS A 153 0.28 -4.03 19.36
C LYS A 153 0.36 -5.46 18.80
N ASN A 154 -0.25 -5.70 17.63
CA ASN A 154 -0.23 -7.00 16.96
C ASN A 154 1.16 -7.33 16.43
N LEU A 155 1.84 -6.37 15.77
CA LEU A 155 3.23 -6.54 15.34
C LEU A 155 4.16 -6.89 16.51
N LYS A 156 4.04 -6.17 17.63
CA LYS A 156 4.83 -6.46 18.83
C LYS A 156 4.64 -7.91 19.30
N LYS A 157 3.39 -8.39 19.39
CA LYS A 157 3.10 -9.78 19.77
C LYS A 157 3.66 -10.81 18.79
N LEU A 158 3.56 -10.54 17.49
CA LEU A 158 4.06 -11.43 16.45
C LEU A 158 5.58 -11.55 16.51
N LEU A 159 6.27 -10.43 16.77
CA LEU A 159 7.73 -10.41 16.88
C LEU A 159 8.23 -11.05 18.19
N GLU A 160 7.61 -10.73 19.34
CA GLU A 160 7.97 -11.34 20.64
C GLU A 160 7.65 -12.84 20.68
N GLY A 161 6.56 -13.28 20.03
CA GLY A 161 6.21 -14.69 19.93
C GLY A 161 7.15 -15.49 19.02
N GLU A 162 7.71 -14.86 17.98
CA GLU A 162 8.73 -15.48 17.13
C GLU A 162 10.10 -15.55 17.82
N GLU A 163 10.43 -14.60 18.69
CA GLU A 163 11.64 -14.66 19.53
C GLU A 163 11.56 -15.81 20.55
N MET A 164 10.42 -16.01 21.23
CA MET A 164 10.23 -17.12 22.18
C MET A 164 10.17 -18.52 21.56
N MET A 165 9.95 -18.65 20.24
CA MET A 165 9.93 -19.94 19.53
C MET A 165 11.31 -20.32 18.95
N ARG A 166 12.29 -19.41 19.04
CA ARG A 166 13.67 -19.62 18.57
C ARG A 166 14.66 -19.97 19.68
N GLU A 167 14.24 -19.85 20.95
CA GLU A 167 14.96 -20.30 22.15
C GLU A 167 14.54 -21.72 22.55
#